data_AF-A0A3B9NV45-F1
#
_entry.id   AF-A0A3B9NV45-F1
#
_cell.length_a   1.000
_cell.length_b   1.000
_cell.length_c   1.000
_cell.angle_alpha   90.00
_cell.angle_beta   90.00
_cell.angle_gamma   90.00
#
_symmetry.space_group_name_H-M   'P 1'
#
loop_
_entity.id
_entity.type
_entity.pdbx_description
1 polymer ?
#
loop_
_entity_poly.entity_id
_entity_poly.type
_entity_poly.pdbx_seq_one_letter_code
_entity_poly.pdbx_strand_id
1 'polypeptide(L)'
;QHPSEVQKLVASTLGIALNRVTVSVRRMGGAFGGKETQAAPLACIAALFARRTGRAIKYRMPRQQDMMQTGKRHDFENEYRLGFDDQGVIQAAEL
;
A
#
# COMPACT_ATOMS: atom_id res chain seq x y z
N GLN A 1 -6.06 4.73 1.64
CA GLN A 1 -7.24 3.93 1.25
C GLN A 1 -7.73 3.06 2.40
N HIS A 2 -6.85 2.67 3.34
CA HIS A 2 -7.20 1.82 4.48
C HIS A 2 -6.93 2.52 5.84
N PRO A 3 -7.79 3.44 6.31
CA PRO A 3 -7.56 4.18 7.56
C PRO A 3 -7.41 3.29 8.80
N SER A 4 -8.17 2.19 8.88
CA SER A 4 -8.13 1.25 10.02
C SER A 4 -6.78 0.56 10.16
N GLU A 5 -6.16 0.14 9.06
CA GLU A 5 -4.82 -0.43 9.06
C GLU A 5 -3.77 0.60 9.49
N VAL A 6 -3.85 1.83 8.96
CA VAL A 6 -2.96 2.92 9.38
C VAL A 6 -3.10 3.19 10.88
N GLN A 7 -4.33 3.23 11.41
CA GLN A 7 -4.58 3.40 12.84
C GLN A 7 -3.91 2.30 13.67
N LYS A 8 -4.11 1.04 13.28
CA LYS A 8 -3.54 -0.13 13.94
C LYS A 8 -2.02 -0.12 13.93
N LEU A 9 -1.41 0.15 12.78
CA LEU A 9 0.05 0.12 12.62
C LEU A 9 0.71 1.30 13.33
N VAL A 10 0.12 2.49 13.33
CA VAL A 10 0.64 3.64 14.09
C VAL A 10 0.55 3.38 15.59
N ALA A 11 -0.59 2.89 16.09
CA ALA A 11 -0.76 2.56 17.51
C ALA A 11 0.24 1.50 17.97
N SER A 12 0.42 0.44 17.17
CA SER A 12 1.40 -0.61 17.42
C SER A 12 2.84 -0.09 17.39
N THR A 13 3.20 0.74 16.40
CA THR A 13 4.55 1.32 16.28
C THR A 13 4.89 2.22 17.47
N LEU A 14 3.90 2.94 17.99
CA LEU A 14 4.06 3.77 19.17
C LEU A 14 3.92 2.97 20.49
N GLY A 15 3.47 1.72 20.47
CA GLY A 15 3.17 0.97 21.69
C GLY A 15 2.09 1.62 22.54
N ILE A 16 1.00 2.12 21.92
CA ILE A 16 -0.15 2.72 22.60
C ILE A 16 -1.45 2.05 22.18
N ALA A 17 -2.51 2.23 22.97
CA ALA A 17 -3.83 1.69 22.66
C ALA A 17 -4.42 2.29 21.36
N LEU A 18 -5.20 1.49 20.63
CA LEU A 18 -5.77 1.87 19.34
C LEU A 18 -6.65 3.13 19.42
N ASN A 19 -7.42 3.28 20.49
CA ASN A 19 -8.29 4.44 20.74
C ASN A 19 -7.53 5.76 20.98
N ARG A 20 -6.19 5.71 21.14
CA ARG A 20 -5.32 6.89 21.25
C ARG A 20 -4.90 7.45 19.88
N VAL A 21 -5.26 6.78 18.79
CA VAL A 21 -4.93 7.18 17.42
C VAL A 21 -6.22 7.37 16.63
N THR A 22 -6.38 8.53 16.00
CA THR A 22 -7.49 8.81 15.08
C THR A 22 -6.91 9.10 13.70
N VAL A 23 -7.45 8.46 12.67
CA VAL A 23 -7.05 8.67 11.27
C VAL A 23 -8.23 9.29 10.52
N SER A 24 -8.00 10.46 9.91
CA SER A 24 -9.03 11.18 9.14
C SER A 24 -8.57 11.40 7.71
N VAL A 25 -9.45 11.07 6.75
CA VAL A 25 -9.19 11.22 5.31
C VAL A 25 -10.44 11.82 4.66
N ARG A 26 -10.36 13.07 4.19
CA ARG A 26 -11.45 13.71 3.45
C ARG A 26 -11.52 13.26 1.98
N ARG A 27 -10.39 13.30 1.28
CA ARG A 27 -10.23 12.89 -0.13
C ARG A 27 -8.78 12.54 -0.44
N MET A 28 -8.58 11.73 -1.47
CA MET A 28 -7.25 11.40 -2.02
C MET A 28 -7.18 11.80 -3.49
N GLY A 29 -6.06 12.40 -3.91
CA GLY A 29 -5.78 12.68 -5.32
C GLY A 29 -5.25 11.43 -6.03
N GLY A 30 -6.12 10.47 -6.34
CA GLY A 30 -5.76 9.18 -6.94
C GLY A 30 -5.07 8.22 -5.98
N ALA A 31 -5.25 6.92 -6.17
CA ALA A 31 -4.75 5.92 -5.23
C ALA A 31 -4.43 4.55 -5.87
N PHE A 32 -5.34 3.98 -6.67
CA PHE A 32 -5.09 2.80 -7.52
C PHE A 32 -4.41 1.63 -6.80
N GLY A 33 -4.83 1.31 -5.57
CA GLY A 33 -4.19 0.29 -4.72
C GLY A 33 -2.91 0.74 -3.99
N GLY A 34 -2.05 1.56 -4.60
CA GLY A 34 -0.75 1.98 -4.03
C GLY A 34 -0.79 2.85 -2.77
N LYS A 35 -1.97 3.16 -2.22
CA LYS A 35 -2.17 3.85 -0.93
C LYS A 35 -3.01 3.05 0.06
N GLU A 36 -3.19 1.76 -0.20
CA GLU A 36 -3.89 0.86 0.70
C GLU A 36 -3.01 0.57 1.91
N THR A 37 -1.92 -0.15 1.70
CA THR A 37 -0.97 -0.54 2.77
C THR A 37 0.23 0.40 2.86
N GLN A 38 0.70 0.92 1.74
CA GLN A 38 1.96 1.64 1.58
C GLN A 38 1.92 3.05 2.20
N ALA A 39 0.71 3.54 2.52
CA ALA A 39 0.53 4.75 3.30
C ALA A 39 0.91 4.56 4.79
N ALA A 40 0.83 3.34 5.32
CA ALA A 40 1.03 3.09 6.75
C ALA A 40 2.48 3.26 7.21
N PRO A 41 3.52 2.74 6.52
CA PRO A 41 4.90 2.99 6.91
C PRO A 41 5.23 4.48 7.03
N LEU A 42 4.74 5.30 6.09
CA LEU A 42 4.94 6.76 6.11
C LEU A 42 4.26 7.42 7.31
N ALA A 43 3.04 6.99 7.65
CA ALA A 43 2.33 7.45 8.83
C ALA A 43 3.06 7.07 10.12
N CYS A 44 3.58 5.84 10.20
CA CYS A 44 4.38 5.37 11.34
C CYS A 44 5.65 6.19 11.53
N ILE A 45 6.40 6.47 10.46
CA ILE A 45 7.59 7.31 10.51
C ILE A 45 7.24 8.72 11.01
N ALA A 46 6.20 9.34 10.45
CA ALA A 46 5.76 10.66 10.90
C ALA A 46 5.34 10.67 12.37
N ALA A 47 4.65 9.62 12.83
CA ALA A 47 4.22 9.46 14.22
C ALA A 47 5.41 9.31 15.18
N LEU A 48 6.44 8.56 14.81
CA LEU A 48 7.68 8.42 15.59
C LEU A 48 8.37 9.77 15.78
N PHE A 49 8.55 10.53 14.70
CA PHE A 49 9.12 11.88 14.79
C PHE A 49 8.26 12.83 15.60
N ALA A 50 6.93 12.76 15.47
CA ALA A 50 6.02 13.60 16.23
C ALA A 50 6.15 13.32 17.74
N ARG A 51 6.21 12.05 18.13
CA ARG A 51 6.41 11.65 19.53
C ARG A 51 7.78 12.04 20.05
N ARG A 52 8.84 11.88 19.27
CA ARG A 52 10.21 12.19 19.68
C ARG A 52 10.46 13.69 19.84
N THR A 53 9.82 14.51 19.02
CA THR A 53 10.03 15.97 18.97
C THR A 53 8.98 16.76 19.74
N GLY A 54 7.83 16.16 20.05
CA GLY A 54 6.69 16.86 20.65
C GLY A 54 6.03 17.86 19.69
N ARG A 55 6.28 17.75 18.38
CA ARG A 55 5.79 18.69 17.35
C ARG A 55 5.01 17.96 16.27
N ALA A 56 4.08 18.67 15.64
CA ALA A 56 3.36 18.13 14.48
C ALA A 56 4.32 17.91 13.31
N ILE A 57 4.20 16.75 12.64
CA ILE A 57 5.04 16.35 11.51
C ILE A 57 4.19 16.25 10.25
N LYS A 58 4.68 16.85 9.16
CA LYS A 58 4.12 16.70 7.81
C LYS A 58 5.12 15.94 6.95
N TYR A 59 4.72 14.74 6.51
CA TYR A 59 5.51 13.94 5.59
C TYR A 59 4.88 14.03 4.19
N ARG A 60 5.66 14.48 3.19
CA ARG A 60 5.31 14.38 1.77
C ARG A 60 6.52 13.93 0.98
N MET A 61 6.42 12.78 0.31
CA MET A 61 7.49 12.28 -0.56
C MET A 61 7.59 13.09 -1.86
N PRO A 62 8.81 13.41 -2.31
CA PRO A 62 9.10 13.72 -3.70
C PRO A 62 8.75 12.53 -4.62
N ARG A 63 8.35 12.80 -5.87
CA ARG A 63 7.89 11.75 -6.79
C ARG A 63 8.91 10.63 -7.00
N GLN A 64 10.20 10.98 -7.12
CA GLN A 64 11.25 9.99 -7.34
C GLN A 64 11.35 9.01 -6.17
N GLN A 65 11.26 9.50 -4.94
CA GLN A 65 11.28 8.65 -3.73
C GLN A 65 10.01 7.80 -3.62
N ASP A 66 8.85 8.37 -3.95
CA ASP A 66 7.58 7.64 -4.00
C ASP A 66 7.67 6.44 -4.97
N MET A 67 8.17 6.66 -6.18
CA MET A 67 8.33 5.58 -7.18
C MET A 67 9.29 4.46 -6.73
N MET A 68 10.28 4.76 -5.88
CA MET A 68 11.20 3.76 -5.34
C MET A 68 10.64 3.02 -4.12
N GLN A 69 9.84 3.70 -3.28
CA GLN A 69 9.42 3.16 -1.98
C GLN A 69 8.07 2.46 -1.99
N THR A 70 7.09 2.97 -2.75
CA THR A 70 5.69 2.49 -2.64
C THR A 70 5.35 1.36 -3.60
N GLY A 71 6.30 0.93 -4.43
CA GLY A 71 6.12 -0.18 -5.36
C GLY A 71 4.98 0.05 -6.37
N LYS A 72 4.71 -0.95 -7.21
CA LYS A 72 3.64 -0.93 -8.21
C LYS A 72 2.99 -2.32 -8.30
N ARG A 73 2.36 -2.61 -9.43
CA ARG A 73 1.84 -3.94 -9.77
C ARG A 73 2.99 -4.95 -9.83
N HIS A 74 2.73 -6.18 -9.41
CA HIS A 74 3.66 -7.29 -9.61
C HIS A 74 3.86 -7.53 -11.11
N ASP A 75 5.11 -7.74 -11.49
CA ASP A 75 5.42 -8.25 -12.82
C ASP A 75 4.92 -9.70 -12.93
N PHE A 76 4.44 -10.07 -14.10
CA PHE A 76 3.98 -11.42 -14.39
C PHE A 76 4.76 -11.93 -15.61
N GLU A 77 5.28 -13.14 -15.46
CA GLU A 77 5.80 -13.96 -16.54
C GLU A 77 4.99 -15.25 -16.52
N ASN A 78 4.39 -15.61 -17.66
CA ASN A 78 3.54 -16.78 -17.77
C ASN A 78 3.97 -17.59 -18.98
N GLU A 79 4.18 -18.88 -18.78
CA GLU A 79 4.43 -19.84 -19.84
C GLU A 79 3.28 -20.83 -19.84
N TYR A 80 2.65 -21.03 -21.00
CA TYR A 80 1.50 -21.92 -21.11
C TYR A 80 1.53 -22.67 -22.43
N ARG A 81 0.97 -23.89 -22.43
CA ARG A 81 0.77 -24.73 -23.60
C ARG A 81 -0.72 -25.00 -23.80
N LEU A 82 -1.23 -24.65 -24.97
CA LEU A 82 -2.64 -24.85 -25.34
C LEU A 82 -2.75 -25.89 -26.46
N GLY A 83 -3.69 -26.82 -26.32
CA GLY A 83 -4.13 -27.71 -27.39
C GLY A 83 -5.49 -27.27 -27.92
N PHE A 84 -5.66 -27.19 -29.24
CA PHE A 84 -6.91 -26.81 -29.89
C PHE A 84 -7.21 -27.68 -31.11
N ASP A 85 -8.48 -27.77 -31.50
CA ASP A 85 -8.93 -28.50 -32.69
C ASP A 85 -8.88 -27.66 -33.97
N ASP A 86 -9.21 -28.27 -35.12
CA ASP A 86 -9.16 -27.61 -36.44
C ASP A 86 -10.15 -26.43 -36.57
N GLN A 87 -11.13 -26.30 -35.67
CA GLN A 87 -12.05 -25.15 -35.60
C GLN A 87 -11.55 -24.06 -34.65
N GLY A 88 -10.38 -24.26 -34.01
CA GLY A 88 -9.78 -23.33 -33.07
C GLY A 88 -10.34 -23.42 -31.64
N VAL A 89 -11.10 -24.46 -31.31
CA VAL A 89 -11.64 -24.66 -29.96
C VAL A 89 -10.53 -25.22 -29.06
N ILE A 90 -10.28 -24.55 -27.93
CA ILE A 90 -9.31 -25.02 -26.92
C ILE A 90 -9.84 -26.29 -26.26
N GLN A 91 -9.06 -27.37 -26.35
CA GLN A 91 -9.38 -28.70 -25.79
C GLN A 91 -8.53 -29.01 -24.54
N ALA A 92 -7.35 -28.40 -24.42
CA ALA A 92 -6.45 -28.60 -23.28
C ALA A 92 -5.62 -27.34 -23.01
N ALA A 93 -5.26 -27.13 -21.73
CA ALA A 93 -4.36 -26.08 -21.30
C ALA A 93 -3.45 -26.58 -20.17
N GLU A 94 -2.16 -26.34 -20.32
CA GLU A 94 -1.14 -26.40 -19.27
C GLU A 94 -0.73 -24.94 -19.01
N LEU A 95 -0.94 -24.45 -17.79
CA LEU A 95 -0.75 -23.06 -17.38
C LEU A 95 0.42 -22.92 -16.42
#